data_AF-A0A2H9NB82-F1
#
_entry.id   AF-A0A2H9NB82-F1
#
_cell.length_a   1.000
_cell.length_b   1.000
_cell.length_c   1.000
_cell.angle_alpha   90.00
_cell.angle_beta   90.00
_cell.angle_gamma   90.00
#
_symmetry.space_group_name_H-M   'P 1'
#
loop_
_entity.id
_entity.type
_entity.pdbx_description
1 polymer ?
#
loop_
_entity_poly.entity_id
_entity_poly.type
_entity_poly.pdbx_seq_one_letter_code
_entity_poly.pdbx_strand_id
1 'polypeptide(L)'
;MKALDVKSLFKLMRPQQWFKSASVLFGVSVLLFNNGLSFDYLWRILLAIVSVLLLSSSVYVLNDIADFEKDKLHPIKKNRPIASSKVSINQALLLFALLFLASFGMLYFLNPF
;
A
#
# COMPACT_ATOMS: atom_id res chain seq x y z
N MET A 1 20.28 -16.78 2.62
CA MET A 1 19.10 -15.89 2.44
C MET A 1 17.85 -16.75 2.54
N LYS A 2 16.87 -16.40 3.40
CA LYS A 2 15.55 -17.08 3.37
C LYS A 2 14.92 -16.86 1.98
N ALA A 3 14.40 -17.91 1.37
CA ALA A 3 13.71 -17.82 0.08
C ALA A 3 12.60 -16.75 0.16
N LEU A 4 12.43 -15.99 -0.91
CA LEU A 4 11.39 -14.97 -1.01
C LEU A 4 10.02 -15.64 -1.03
N ASP A 5 9.29 -15.57 0.08
CA ASP A 5 7.90 -16.01 0.13
C ASP A 5 6.98 -14.89 -0.39
N VAL A 6 6.71 -14.93 -1.69
CA VAL A 6 5.86 -13.96 -2.41
C VAL A 6 4.47 -13.85 -1.76
N LYS A 7 3.92 -14.96 -1.25
CA LYS A 7 2.61 -14.96 -0.59
C LYS A 7 2.64 -14.14 0.71
N SER A 8 3.74 -14.22 1.45
CA SER A 8 3.93 -13.44 2.68
C SER A 8 4.17 -11.95 2.39
N LEU A 9 4.85 -11.61 1.30
CA LEU A 9 5.00 -10.22 0.84
C LEU A 9 3.65 -9.61 0.44
N PHE A 10 2.82 -10.36 -0.29
CA PHE A 10 1.48 -9.89 -0.65
C PHE A 10 0.58 -9.71 0.58
N LYS A 11 0.71 -10.58 1.58
CA LYS A 11 0.00 -10.44 2.86
C LYS A 11 0.41 -9.18 3.63
N LEU A 12 1.68 -8.79 3.54
CA LEU A 12 2.24 -7.57 4.15
C LEU A 12 1.62 -6.29 3.57
N MET A 13 1.25 -6.29 2.29
CA MET A 13 0.55 -5.17 1.66
C MET A 13 -0.88 -4.97 2.17
N ARG A 14 -1.43 -5.96 2.90
CA ARG A 14 -2.78 -5.96 3.49
C ARG A 14 -3.89 -5.58 2.50
N PRO A 15 -4.08 -6.33 1.41
CA PRO A 15 -5.14 -6.06 0.43
C PRO A 15 -6.54 -6.01 1.05
N GLN A 16 -6.79 -6.80 2.11
CA GLN A 16 -8.06 -6.74 2.85
C GLN A 16 -8.31 -5.40 3.57
N GLN A 17 -7.34 -4.49 3.68
CA GLN A 17 -7.52 -3.15 4.27
C GLN A 17 -7.72 -2.07 3.19
N TRP A 18 -7.60 -2.42 1.90
CA TRP A 18 -7.78 -1.47 0.81
C TRP A 18 -9.18 -0.84 0.80
N PHE A 19 -10.21 -1.57 1.26
CA PHE A 19 -11.55 -0.99 1.43
C PHE A 19 -11.58 0.19 2.43
N LYS A 20 -10.66 0.25 3.40
CA LYS A 20 -10.55 1.42 4.30
C LYS A 20 -9.91 2.61 3.61
N SER A 21 -9.08 2.34 2.60
CA SER A 21 -8.51 3.37 1.72
C SER A 21 -9.51 3.82 0.65
N ALA A 22 -10.74 3.28 0.64
CA ALA A 22 -11.80 3.68 -0.29
C ALA A 22 -12.30 5.12 -0.10
N SER A 23 -11.88 5.83 0.96
CA SER A 23 -12.09 7.28 1.10
C SER A 23 -11.56 8.07 -0.11
N VAL A 24 -10.60 7.52 -0.86
CA VAL A 24 -10.10 8.06 -2.13
C VAL A 24 -11.18 8.08 -3.21
N LEU A 25 -12.07 7.09 -3.25
CA LEU A 25 -13.20 7.08 -4.18
C LEU A 25 -14.11 8.29 -3.94
N PHE A 26 -14.20 8.78 -2.71
CA PHE A 26 -14.97 9.98 -2.39
C PHE A 26 -14.35 11.25 -2.99
N GLY A 27 -13.04 11.43 -2.86
CA GLY A 27 -12.32 12.57 -3.49
C GLY A 27 -12.39 12.55 -5.02
N VAL A 28 -12.30 11.36 -5.60
CA VAL A 28 -12.51 11.11 -7.03
C VAL A 28 -13.93 11.46 -7.48
N SER A 29 -14.95 11.13 -6.68
CA SER A 29 -16.36 11.43 -6.98
C SER A 29 -16.60 12.93 -7.10
N VAL A 30 -15.97 13.73 -6.24
CA VAL A 30 -16.08 15.19 -6.25
C VAL A 30 -15.46 15.78 -7.53
N LEU A 31 -14.35 15.22 -8.02
CA LEU A 31 -13.70 15.68 -9.26
C LEU A 31 -14.52 15.35 -10.51
N LEU A 32 -15.16 14.17 -10.54
CA LEU A 32 -16.03 13.76 -11.66
C LEU A 32 -17.30 14.62 -11.78
N PHE A 33 -17.83 15.10 -10.65
CA PHE A 33 -19.09 15.83 -10.63
C PHE A 33 -19.02 17.18 -11.36
N ASN A 34 -17.83 17.79 -11.43
CA ASN A 34 -17.67 19.14 -11.98
C ASN A 34 -17.27 19.16 -13.47
N ASN A 35 -16.64 18.10 -13.98
CA ASN A 35 -15.97 18.12 -15.29
C ASN A 35 -16.52 17.09 -16.30
N GLY A 36 -17.48 16.25 -15.92
CA GLY A 36 -18.02 15.20 -16.78
C GLY A 36 -17.13 13.95 -16.90
N LEU A 37 -17.69 12.86 -17.41
CA LEU A 37 -17.01 11.57 -17.60
C LEU A 37 -16.24 11.54 -18.93
N SER A 38 -14.97 11.96 -18.91
CA SER A 38 -14.04 11.75 -20.04
C SER A 38 -13.12 10.56 -19.77
N PHE A 39 -12.60 9.96 -20.84
CA PHE A 39 -11.62 8.85 -20.72
C PHE A 39 -10.34 9.29 -19.99
N ASP A 40 -9.91 10.55 -20.17
CA ASP A 40 -8.76 11.12 -19.45
C ASP A 40 -9.01 11.17 -17.94
N TYR A 41 -10.19 11.61 -17.52
CA TYR A 41 -10.56 11.61 -16.10
C TYR A 41 -10.61 10.20 -15.52
N LEU A 42 -11.20 9.23 -16.24
CA LEU A 42 -11.20 7.83 -15.79
C LEU A 42 -9.79 7.29 -15.58
N TRP A 43 -8.85 7.61 -16.47
CA TRP A 43 -7.46 7.20 -16.34
C TRP A 43 -6.76 7.84 -15.14
N ARG A 44 -6.92 9.16 -14.94
CA ARG A 44 -6.40 9.88 -13.77
C ARG A 44 -6.95 9.34 -12.47
N ILE A 45 -8.23 8.98 -12.45
CA ILE A 45 -8.87 8.38 -11.28
C ILE A 45 -8.27 7.03 -10.95
N LEU A 46 -8.09 6.16 -11.96
CA LEU A 46 -7.47 4.86 -11.77
C LEU A 46 -6.05 5.01 -11.21
N LEU A 47 -5.26 5.92 -11.78
CA LEU A 47 -3.91 6.23 -11.30
C LEU A 47 -3.92 6.74 -9.85
N ALA A 48 -4.84 7.64 -9.49
CA ALA A 48 -4.98 8.14 -8.12
C ALA A 48 -5.33 7.02 -7.12
N ILE A 49 -6.28 6.16 -7.48
CA ILE A 49 -6.66 5.00 -6.66
C ILE A 49 -5.45 4.10 -6.43
N VAL A 50 -4.76 3.68 -7.51
CA VAL A 50 -3.59 2.80 -7.40
C VAL A 50 -2.48 3.45 -6.59
N SER A 51 -2.21 4.75 -6.80
CA SER A 51 -1.20 5.50 -6.04
C SER A 51 -1.46 5.44 -4.53
N VAL A 52 -2.71 5.65 -4.10
CA VAL A 52 -3.05 5.63 -2.68
C VAL A 52 -3.05 4.22 -2.12
N LEU A 53 -3.47 3.21 -2.89
CA LEU A 53 -3.37 1.81 -2.46
C LEU A 53 -1.90 1.43 -2.20
N LEU A 54 -0.98 1.82 -3.08
CA LEU A 54 0.45 1.59 -2.91
C LEU A 54 1.01 2.33 -1.68
N LEU A 55 0.63 3.59 -1.48
CA LEU A 55 1.05 4.37 -0.31
C LEU A 55 0.53 3.77 1.01
N SER A 56 -0.74 3.38 1.03
CA SER A 56 -1.37 2.73 2.18
C SER A 56 -0.66 1.42 2.51
N SER A 57 -0.38 0.60 1.49
CA SER A 57 0.40 -0.63 1.64
C SER A 57 1.82 -0.36 2.14
N SER A 58 2.52 0.68 1.68
CA SER A 58 3.85 1.02 2.20
C SER A 58 3.80 1.39 3.68
N VAL A 59 2.83 2.22 4.08
CA VAL A 59 2.62 2.58 5.50
C VAL A 59 2.30 1.36 6.36
N TYR A 60 1.49 0.42 5.86
CA TYR A 60 1.23 -0.84 6.60
C TYR A 60 2.48 -1.70 6.77
N VAL A 61 3.33 -1.78 5.74
CA VAL A 61 4.62 -2.48 5.85
C VAL A 61 5.50 -1.81 6.89
N LEU A 62 5.61 -0.48 6.86
CA LEU A 62 6.39 0.28 7.84
C LEU A 62 5.86 0.09 9.26
N ASN A 63 4.55 0.07 9.45
CA ASN A 63 3.91 -0.20 10.73
C ASN A 63 4.24 -1.61 11.24
N ASP A 64 4.22 -2.64 10.39
CA ASP A 64 4.58 -4.01 10.79
C ASP A 64 6.08 -4.15 11.12
N ILE A 65 6.94 -3.29 10.56
CA ILE A 65 8.35 -3.19 10.97
C ILE A 65 8.46 -2.52 12.35
N ALA A 66 7.80 -1.38 12.54
CA ALA A 66 7.86 -0.62 13.79
C ALA A 66 7.26 -1.39 14.98
N ASP A 67 6.21 -2.18 14.73
CA ASP A 67 5.54 -3.01 15.74
C ASP A 67 6.19 -4.39 15.93
N PHE A 68 7.33 -4.69 15.29
CA PHE A 68 7.94 -6.02 15.27
C PHE A 68 8.05 -6.68 16.66
N GLU A 69 8.69 -6.01 17.63
CA GLU A 69 8.89 -6.55 18.97
C GLU A 69 7.56 -6.75 19.72
N LYS A 70 6.63 -5.80 19.58
CA LYS A 70 5.30 -5.87 20.20
C LYS A 70 4.45 -7.00 19.62
N ASP A 71 4.47 -7.14 18.30
CA ASP A 71 3.72 -8.15 17.57
C ASP A 71 4.20 -9.56 17.91
N LYS A 72 5.50 -9.74 18.15
CA LYS A 72 6.10 -11.02 18.57
C LYS A 72 5.52 -11.55 19.89
N LEU A 73 5.20 -10.65 20.83
CA LEU A 73 4.64 -10.99 22.14
C LEU A 73 3.11 -11.15 22.12
N HIS A 74 2.45 -10.70 21.05
CA HIS A 74 0.99 -10.67 20.97
C HIS A 74 0.40 -12.05 20.58
N PRO A 75 -0.70 -12.52 21.22
CA PRO A 75 -1.26 -13.85 20.98
C PRO A 75 -1.62 -14.15 19.52
N ILE A 76 -2.21 -13.17 18.81
CA ILE A 76 -2.57 -13.29 17.39
C ILE A 76 -1.53 -12.67 16.43
N LYS A 77 -1.05 -11.44 16.70
CA LYS A 77 -0.17 -10.68 15.78
C LYS A 77 1.22 -11.29 15.61
N LYS A 78 1.66 -12.21 16.49
CA LYS A 78 2.90 -12.99 16.31
C LYS A 78 2.96 -13.78 15.00
N ASN A 79 1.79 -14.05 14.41
CA ASN A 79 1.66 -14.76 13.13
C ASN A 79 1.82 -13.85 11.89
N ARG A 80 2.07 -12.54 12.08
CA ARG A 80 2.36 -11.61 10.98
C ARG A 80 3.66 -12.01 10.28
N PRO A 81 3.82 -11.76 8.98
CA PRO A 81 5.00 -12.21 8.23
C PRO A 81 6.35 -11.78 8.82
N ILE A 82 6.46 -10.54 9.32
CA ILE A 82 7.69 -10.01 9.93
C ILE A 82 7.89 -10.61 11.33
N ALA A 83 6.87 -10.53 12.21
CA ALA A 83 6.93 -11.09 13.57
C ALA A 83 7.21 -12.61 13.61
N SER A 84 6.65 -13.36 12.65
CA SER A 84 6.89 -14.81 12.49
C SER A 84 8.17 -15.16 11.73
N SER A 85 8.99 -14.15 11.38
CA SER A 85 10.24 -14.31 10.64
C SER A 85 10.10 -14.99 9.26
N LYS A 86 8.91 -14.95 8.65
CA LYS A 86 8.68 -15.39 7.26
C LYS A 86 9.24 -14.39 6.25
N VAL A 87 9.22 -13.11 6.61
CA VAL A 87 9.82 -12.01 5.85
C VAL A 87 10.84 -11.33 6.74
N SER A 88 12.06 -11.11 6.23
CA SER A 88 13.08 -10.39 6.99
C SER A 88 12.79 -8.89 6.99
N ILE A 89 13.29 -8.16 8.00
CA ILE A 89 13.16 -6.70 8.06
C ILE A 89 13.74 -6.05 6.79
N ASN A 90 14.86 -6.55 6.26
CA ASN A 90 15.47 -6.04 5.03
C ASN A 90 14.55 -6.24 3.81
N GLN A 91 13.88 -7.39 3.69
CA GLN A 91 12.90 -7.63 2.63
C GLN A 91 11.68 -6.70 2.78
N ALA A 92 11.22 -6.47 4.00
CA ALA A 92 10.13 -5.56 4.29
C ALA A 92 10.50 -4.10 3.97
N LEU A 93 11.71 -3.65 4.31
CA LEU A 93 12.21 -2.32 3.97
C LEU A 93 12.33 -2.12 2.45
N LEU A 94 12.82 -3.14 1.73
CA LEU A 94 12.87 -3.09 0.27
C LEU A 94 11.46 -2.98 -0.33
N LEU A 95 10.51 -3.79 0.16
CA LEU A 95 9.11 -3.71 -0.27
C LEU A 95 8.51 -2.33 0.03
N PHE A 96 8.75 -1.79 1.23
CA PHE A 96 8.34 -0.43 1.61
C PHE A 96 8.86 0.60 0.61
N ALA A 97 10.17 0.61 0.33
CA ALA A 97 10.79 1.56 -0.58
C ALA A 97 10.21 1.45 -2.00
N LEU A 98 10.02 0.24 -2.51
CA LEU A 98 9.44 0.01 -3.84
C LEU A 98 8.00 0.53 -3.92
N LEU A 99 7.15 0.22 -2.92
CA LEU A 99 5.77 0.68 -2.89
C LEU A 99 5.66 2.20 -2.74
N PHE A 100 6.50 2.78 -1.88
CA PHE A 100 6.56 4.22 -1.65
C PHE A 100 6.99 4.96 -2.93
N LEU A 101 8.10 4.57 -3.54
CA LEU A 101 8.58 5.19 -4.78
C LEU A 101 7.60 5.01 -5.93
N ALA A 102 6.98 3.84 -6.07
CA ALA A 102 5.97 3.60 -7.09
C ALA A 102 4.73 4.49 -6.89
N SER A 103 4.29 4.67 -5.65
CA SER A 103 3.17 5.57 -5.32
C SER A 103 3.46 7.02 -5.73
N PHE A 104 4.61 7.57 -5.32
CA PHE A 104 4.99 8.94 -5.69
C PHE A 104 5.26 9.09 -7.18
N GLY A 105 5.84 8.06 -7.82
CA GLY A 105 6.02 8.02 -9.27
C GLY A 105 4.70 8.09 -10.02
N MET A 106 3.66 7.38 -9.57
CA MET A 106 2.32 7.48 -10.16
C MET A 106 1.66 8.83 -9.88
N LEU A 107 1.85 9.39 -8.68
CA LEU A 107 1.32 10.70 -8.33
C LEU A 107 1.89 11.82 -9.21
N TYR A 108 3.15 11.70 -9.63
CA TYR A 108 3.78 12.64 -10.56
C TYR A 108 3.01 12.74 -11.89
N PHE A 109 2.53 11.62 -12.44
CA PHE A 109 1.74 11.60 -13.68
C PHE A 109 0.31 12.16 -13.53
N LEU A 110 -0.18 12.36 -12.30
CA LEU A 110 -1.47 13.01 -12.07
C LEU A 110 -1.38 14.53 -12.18
N ASN A 111 -0.18 15.08 -12.00
CA ASN A 111 0.02 16.51 -11.91
C ASN A 111 0.00 17.14 -13.32
N PRO A 112 -0.90 18.09 -13.61
CA PRO A 112 -1.01 18.70 -14.94
C PRO A 112 0.01 19.83 -15.21
N PHE A 113 1.16 19.86 -14.53
CA PHE A 113 2.19 20.88 -14.78
C PHE A 113 2.83 20.73 -16.16
#